data_AF-A0A3N2MD59-F1
#
_entry.id   AF-A0A3N2MD59-F1
#
_cell.length_a   1.000
_cell.length_b   1.000
_cell.length_c   1.000
_cell.angle_alpha   90.00
_cell.angle_beta   90.00
_cell.angle_gamma   90.00
#
_symmetry.space_group_name_H-M   'P 1'
#
loop_
_entity.id
_entity.type
_entity.pdbx_description
1 polymer ?
#
loop_
_entity_poly.entity_id
_entity_poly.type
_entity_poly.pdbx_seq_one_letter_code
_entity_poly.pdbx_strand_id
1 'polypeptide(L)'
;MKFCKFSYMVFLTLFACSNANNVRNEVDPQEKQDSTESISRYDNLHSMIETWKNDSCGCLKKRTFEMADSIISKSHLIGQPIENVRFLLGKENNIVKEANGTIHLYYLINSICDSNGIVVGDKSSIELIFNPDGILIEFPDWIQIE
;
A
#
# COMPACT_ATOMS: atom_id res chain seq x y z
N MET A 1 4.99 46.19 8.26
CA MET A 1 5.99 45.84 7.21
C MET A 1 7.33 45.56 7.86
N LYS A 2 7.84 44.32 7.77
CA LYS A 2 9.27 43.99 7.71
C LYS A 2 9.45 42.51 7.35
N PHE A 3 9.56 42.32 6.04
CA PHE A 3 10.32 41.35 5.25
C PHE A 3 10.66 39.96 5.82
N CYS A 4 10.11 38.96 5.12
CA CYS A 4 10.69 37.63 4.93
C CYS A 4 12.10 37.72 4.34
N LYS A 5 13.01 36.84 4.76
CA LYS A 5 13.99 36.18 3.88
C LYS A 5 14.28 34.76 4.38
N PHE A 6 13.64 33.78 3.75
CA PHE A 6 14.11 32.40 3.71
C PHE A 6 15.38 32.38 2.85
N SER A 7 16.51 32.01 3.42
CA SER A 7 17.75 31.76 2.69
C SER A 7 17.85 30.27 2.40
N TYR A 8 17.48 29.86 1.19
CA TYR A 8 17.76 28.53 0.67
C TYR A 8 19.25 28.45 0.31
N MET A 9 20.00 27.59 1.01
CA MET A 9 21.35 27.19 0.57
C MET A 9 21.22 25.88 -0.21
N VAL A 10 21.24 25.99 -1.54
CA VAL A 10 21.38 24.86 -2.46
C VAL A 10 22.88 24.51 -2.53
N PHE A 11 23.26 23.35 -1.99
CA PHE A 11 24.58 22.78 -2.23
C PHE A 11 24.58 22.05 -3.59
N LEU A 12 25.06 22.75 -4.62
CA LEU A 12 25.47 22.18 -5.90
C LEU A 12 26.90 21.64 -5.75
N THR A 13 27.05 20.33 -5.60
CA THR A 13 28.36 19.69 -5.77
C THR A 13 28.49 19.17 -7.21
N LEU A 14 29.25 19.91 -8.00
CA LEU A 14 29.77 19.48 -9.29
C LEU A 14 30.87 18.43 -9.03
N PHE A 15 30.58 17.15 -9.27
CA PHE A 15 31.62 16.17 -9.51
C PHE A 15 31.81 16.04 -11.02
N ALA A 16 32.78 16.80 -11.54
CA ALA A 16 33.40 16.54 -12.83
C ALA A 16 34.80 15.98 -12.55
N CYS A 17 35.04 14.72 -12.93
CA CYS A 17 36.37 14.22 -13.22
C CYS A 17 36.36 13.63 -14.63
N SER A 18 37.40 14.00 -15.37
CA SER A 18 37.51 14.07 -16.82
C SER A 18 37.94 12.78 -17.50
N ASN A 19 37.58 12.72 -18.79
CA ASN A 19 38.05 11.86 -19.89
C ASN A 19 39.37 11.10 -19.70
N ALA A 20 39.31 9.80 -20.02
CA ALA A 20 40.39 9.10 -20.71
C ALA A 20 39.83 8.53 -22.02
N ASN A 21 40.30 9.06 -23.15
CA ASN A 21 40.03 8.52 -24.48
C ASN A 21 40.65 7.12 -24.59
N ASN A 22 39.86 6.14 -25.01
CA ASN A 22 40.36 5.09 -25.88
C ASN A 22 39.28 4.63 -26.86
N VAL A 23 39.74 4.40 -28.09
CA VAL A 23 39.00 4.40 -29.34
C VAL A 23 38.37 3.03 -29.64
N ARG A 24 37.08 3.07 -30.04
CA ARG A 24 36.29 2.16 -30.91
C ARG A 24 36.25 0.66 -30.61
N ASN A 25 35.01 0.17 -30.43
CA ASN A 25 34.35 -0.66 -31.45
C ASN A 25 32.82 -0.45 -31.38
N GLU A 26 32.23 -0.20 -32.55
CA GLU A 26 30.78 -0.24 -32.78
C GLU A 26 30.27 -1.67 -32.53
N VAL A 27 29.28 -1.79 -31.64
CA VAL A 27 28.21 -2.80 -31.73
C VAL A 27 26.97 -2.14 -31.13
N ASP A 28 26.02 -1.77 -31.98
CA ASP A 28 24.63 -1.54 -31.58
C ASP A 28 24.07 -2.87 -31.06
N PRO A 29 23.40 -2.92 -29.89
CA PRO A 29 21.98 -3.21 -29.98
C PRO A 29 21.11 -2.58 -28.88
N GLN A 30 19.95 -2.08 -29.33
CA GLN A 30 18.63 -2.24 -28.72
C GLN A 30 18.38 -1.63 -27.32
N GLU A 31 17.69 -0.50 -27.34
CA GLU A 31 16.39 -0.28 -26.67
C GLU A 31 15.99 -1.36 -25.64
N LYS A 32 16.32 -1.12 -24.37
CA LYS A 32 15.79 -1.88 -23.22
C LYS A 32 15.44 -0.90 -22.10
N GLN A 33 14.40 -0.09 -22.33
CA GLN A 33 13.75 0.70 -21.27
C GLN A 33 12.35 0.13 -21.06
N ASP A 34 12.23 -0.79 -20.08
CA ASP A 34 10.95 -1.02 -19.35
C ASP A 34 11.09 -1.93 -18.10
N SER A 35 12.25 -2.57 -17.87
CA SER A 35 12.37 -3.59 -16.82
C SER A 35 12.67 -3.04 -15.42
N THR A 36 13.31 -1.88 -15.28
CA THR A 36 13.77 -1.40 -13.97
C THR A 36 12.63 -0.80 -13.13
N GLU A 37 11.67 -0.13 -13.77
CA GLU A 37 10.54 0.49 -13.09
C GLU A 37 9.47 -0.55 -12.70
N SER A 38 9.26 -1.56 -13.55
CA SER A 38 8.33 -2.66 -13.30
C SER A 38 8.79 -3.56 -12.15
N ILE A 39 10.10 -3.83 -12.03
CA ILE A 39 10.68 -4.56 -10.88
C ILE A 39 10.50 -3.75 -9.58
N SER A 40 10.83 -2.45 -9.59
CA SER A 40 10.72 -1.63 -8.36
C SER A 40 9.26 -1.48 -7.89
N ARG A 41 8.30 -1.45 -8.82
CA ARG A 41 6.87 -1.33 -8.50
C ARG A 41 6.30 -2.64 -7.95
N TYR A 42 6.74 -3.78 -8.48
CA TYR A 42 6.37 -5.12 -7.98
C TYR A 42 6.97 -5.40 -6.60
N ASP A 43 8.25 -5.08 -6.42
CA ASP A 43 8.94 -5.22 -5.13
C ASP A 43 8.26 -4.38 -4.04
N ASN A 44 7.75 -3.20 -4.41
CA ASN A 44 6.99 -2.35 -3.50
C ASN A 44 5.62 -2.97 -3.14
N LEU A 45 4.86 -3.50 -4.11
CA LEU A 45 3.56 -4.14 -3.83
C LEU A 45 3.71 -5.36 -2.92
N HIS A 46 4.68 -6.23 -3.21
CA HIS A 46 4.92 -7.40 -2.38
C HIS A 46 5.32 -7.02 -0.95
N SER A 47 6.21 -6.01 -0.80
CA SER A 47 6.59 -5.49 0.51
C SER A 47 5.42 -4.90 1.29
N MET A 48 4.49 -4.19 0.62
CA MET A 48 3.27 -3.68 1.24
C MET A 48 2.37 -4.80 1.73
N ILE A 49 2.13 -5.84 0.92
CA ILE A 49 1.33 -7.01 1.29
C ILE A 49 1.92 -7.72 2.52
N GLU A 50 3.23 -7.96 2.52
CA GLU A 50 3.89 -8.62 3.65
C GLU A 50 3.86 -7.74 4.90
N THR A 51 4.05 -6.43 4.76
CA THR A 51 3.93 -5.49 5.89
C THR A 51 2.52 -5.50 6.48
N TRP A 52 1.50 -5.48 5.61
CA TRP A 52 0.10 -5.51 6.00
C TRP A 52 -0.26 -6.79 6.75
N LYS A 53 0.14 -7.95 6.22
CA LYS A 53 -0.16 -9.27 6.81
C LYS A 53 0.57 -9.48 8.13
N ASN A 54 1.81 -9.02 8.23
CA ASN A 54 2.57 -9.11 9.48
C ASN A 54 1.96 -8.26 10.60
N ASP A 55 1.20 -7.21 10.24
CA ASP A 55 0.40 -6.42 11.17
C ASP A 55 -1.07 -6.86 11.17
N SER A 56 -1.36 -8.16 11.13
CA SER A 56 -2.71 -8.75 10.91
C SER A 56 -3.84 -8.19 11.79
N CYS A 57 -3.53 -7.45 12.86
CA CYS A 57 -4.48 -6.85 13.78
C CYS A 57 -4.30 -5.33 13.98
N GLY A 58 -3.37 -4.65 13.29
CA GLY A 58 -3.07 -3.22 13.48
C GLY A 58 -2.26 -2.91 14.76
N CYS A 59 -1.74 -3.93 15.45
CA CYS A 59 -1.00 -3.79 16.71
C CYS A 59 0.39 -3.17 16.53
N LEU A 60 1.00 -3.40 15.36
CA LEU A 60 2.33 -2.89 15.03
C LEU A 60 2.27 -1.46 14.46
N LYS A 61 1.06 -0.95 14.18
CA LYS A 61 0.81 0.40 13.64
C LYS A 61 1.55 0.64 12.32
N LYS A 62 1.60 -0.40 11.48
CA LYS A 62 2.27 -0.37 10.16
C LYS A 62 1.27 -0.28 9.01
N ARG A 63 0.01 -0.62 9.26
CA ARG A 63 -1.06 -0.43 8.27
C ARG A 63 -1.32 1.05 8.05
N THR A 64 -1.59 1.42 6.80
CA THR A 64 -2.05 2.76 6.45
C THR A 64 -3.14 2.64 5.39
N PHE A 65 -3.94 3.70 5.23
CA PHE A 65 -4.96 3.73 4.20
C PHE A 65 -4.34 3.68 2.79
N GLU A 66 -3.21 4.36 2.57
CA GLU A 66 -2.50 4.37 1.28
C GLU A 66 -1.96 2.99 0.92
N MET A 67 -1.56 2.21 1.93
CA MET A 67 -1.16 0.83 1.74
C MET A 67 -2.35 -0.04 1.32
N ALA A 68 -3.49 0.10 1.99
CA ALA A 68 -4.72 -0.61 1.62
C ALA A 68 -5.14 -0.28 0.17
N ASP A 69 -5.20 1.02 -0.15
CA ASP A 69 -5.54 1.50 -1.49
C ASP A 69 -4.57 0.97 -2.54
N SER A 70 -3.26 1.02 -2.27
CA SER A 70 -2.23 0.47 -3.17
C SER A 70 -2.37 -1.03 -3.38
N ILE A 71 -2.66 -1.81 -2.33
CA ILE A 71 -2.82 -3.26 -2.44
C ILE A 71 -4.07 -3.58 -3.26
N ILE A 72 -5.19 -2.94 -2.97
CA ILE A 72 -6.49 -3.16 -3.64
C ILE A 72 -6.41 -2.78 -5.12
N SER A 73 -5.88 -1.59 -5.41
CA SER A 73 -5.79 -1.06 -6.78
C SER A 73 -4.78 -1.83 -7.63
N LYS A 74 -3.55 -2.02 -7.15
CA LYS A 74 -2.47 -2.65 -7.94
C LYS A 74 -2.63 -4.17 -8.07
N SER A 75 -3.37 -4.81 -7.16
CA SER A 75 -3.70 -6.23 -7.26
C SER A 75 -5.06 -6.48 -7.93
N HIS A 76 -5.73 -5.42 -8.39
CA HIS A 76 -7.02 -5.49 -9.08
C HIS A 76 -8.08 -6.29 -8.29
N LEU A 77 -8.23 -5.99 -6.98
CA LEU A 77 -9.12 -6.76 -6.10
C LEU A 77 -10.61 -6.47 -6.30
N ILE A 78 -10.98 -5.34 -6.90
CA ILE A 78 -12.39 -5.06 -7.23
C ILE A 78 -12.90 -6.11 -8.22
N GLY A 79 -14.10 -6.65 -7.95
CA GLY A 79 -14.66 -7.76 -8.72
C GLY A 79 -14.05 -9.13 -8.40
N GLN A 80 -13.15 -9.23 -7.42
CA GLN A 80 -12.58 -10.51 -6.99
C GLN A 80 -13.37 -11.14 -5.84
N PRO A 81 -13.34 -12.48 -5.70
CA PRO A 81 -13.90 -13.18 -4.56
C PRO A 81 -13.22 -12.82 -3.24
N ILE A 82 -13.98 -12.92 -2.15
CA ILE A 82 -13.51 -12.71 -0.77
C ILE A 82 -12.23 -13.48 -0.41
N GLU A 83 -12.04 -14.68 -0.96
CA GLU A 83 -10.85 -15.48 -0.68
C GLU A 83 -9.58 -14.89 -1.29
N ASN A 84 -9.66 -14.22 -2.45
CA ASN A 84 -8.53 -13.51 -3.05
C ASN A 84 -8.15 -12.29 -2.20
N VAL A 85 -9.14 -11.60 -1.64
CA VAL A 85 -8.91 -10.48 -0.72
C VAL A 85 -8.24 -10.97 0.55
N ARG A 86 -8.75 -12.04 1.18
CA ARG A 86 -8.15 -12.63 2.39
C ARG A 86 -6.75 -13.19 2.14
N PHE A 87 -6.48 -13.69 0.95
CA PHE A 87 -5.15 -14.16 0.59
C PHE A 87 -4.11 -13.03 0.65
N LEU A 88 -4.46 -11.82 0.19
CA LEU A 88 -3.57 -10.66 0.16
C LEU A 88 -3.58 -9.84 1.45
N LEU A 89 -4.75 -9.59 2.05
CA LEU A 89 -4.87 -8.74 3.24
C LEU A 89 -4.82 -9.53 4.56
N GLY A 90 -4.81 -10.86 4.49
CA GLY A 90 -4.93 -11.71 5.66
C GLY A 90 -6.33 -11.69 6.25
N LYS A 91 -6.43 -12.21 7.47
CA LYS A 91 -7.68 -12.29 8.22
C LYS A 91 -8.15 -10.90 8.64
N GLU A 92 -9.42 -10.62 8.42
CA GLU A 92 -10.10 -9.42 8.88
C GLU A 92 -10.14 -9.31 10.41
N ASN A 93 -10.24 -8.07 10.91
CA ASN A 93 -10.47 -7.80 12.32
C ASN A 93 -11.91 -8.10 12.73
N ASN A 94 -12.88 -7.81 11.85
CA ASN A 94 -14.30 -8.10 12.07
C ASN A 94 -15.02 -8.39 10.74
N ILE A 95 -16.10 -9.17 10.82
CA ILE A 95 -16.98 -9.50 9.70
C ILE A 95 -18.44 -9.29 10.10
N VAL A 96 -19.18 -8.54 9.28
CA VAL A 96 -20.63 -8.37 9.42
C VAL A 96 -21.31 -8.93 8.18
N LYS A 97 -22.35 -9.74 8.38
CA LYS A 97 -23.19 -10.25 7.29
C LYS A 97 -24.58 -9.67 7.44
N GLU A 98 -25.01 -8.90 6.46
CA GLU A 98 -26.35 -8.31 6.44
C GLU A 98 -27.42 -9.32 6.03
N ALA A 99 -28.67 -9.01 6.35
CA ALA A 99 -29.82 -9.86 6.00
C ALA A 99 -30.03 -10.01 4.48
N ASN A 100 -29.57 -9.05 3.69
CA ASN A 100 -29.62 -9.08 2.23
C ASN A 100 -28.49 -9.94 1.60
N GLY A 101 -27.59 -10.50 2.42
CA GLY A 101 -26.44 -11.30 1.99
C GLY A 101 -25.14 -10.52 1.78
N THR A 102 -25.17 -9.18 1.84
CA THR A 102 -23.97 -8.33 1.76
C THR A 102 -23.03 -8.64 2.92
N ILE A 103 -21.73 -8.64 2.64
CA ILE A 103 -20.68 -8.95 3.63
C ILE A 103 -19.77 -7.75 3.76
N HIS A 104 -19.51 -7.33 5.00
CA HIS A 104 -18.59 -6.25 5.33
C HIS A 104 -17.39 -6.84 6.06
N LEU A 105 -16.19 -6.62 5.54
CA LEU A 105 -14.93 -6.95 6.22
C LEU A 105 -14.30 -5.67 6.74
N TYR A 106 -13.91 -5.67 8.02
CA TYR A 106 -13.24 -4.54 8.65
C TYR A 106 -11.79 -4.89 8.94
N TYR A 107 -10.88 -4.01 8.52
CA TYR A 107 -9.46 -4.07 8.85
C TYR A 107 -9.06 -2.81 9.61
N LEU A 108 -8.67 -2.95 10.87
CA LEU A 108 -8.25 -1.81 11.69
C LEU A 108 -6.87 -1.32 11.22
N ILE A 109 -6.71 0.00 11.15
CA ILE A 109 -5.44 0.66 10.83
C ILE A 109 -4.53 0.63 12.05
N ASN A 110 -5.04 1.01 13.22
CA ASN A 110 -4.31 0.83 14.48
C ASN A 110 -5.16 0.15 15.53
N SER A 111 -4.49 -0.59 16.40
CA SER A 111 -5.10 -1.20 17.58
C SER A 111 -4.11 -1.24 18.73
N ILE A 112 -4.63 -1.14 19.95
CA ILE A 112 -3.91 -1.48 21.17
C ILE A 112 -4.15 -2.95 21.43
N CYS A 113 -3.06 -3.72 21.54
CA CYS A 113 -3.11 -5.16 21.72
C CYS A 113 -2.32 -5.59 22.96
N ASP A 114 -2.77 -6.68 23.58
CA ASP A 114 -2.06 -7.40 24.63
C ASP A 114 -1.75 -8.84 24.17
N SER A 115 -1.32 -9.69 25.09
CA SER A 115 -1.04 -11.10 24.81
C SER A 115 -2.27 -11.92 24.38
N ASN A 116 -3.48 -11.42 24.60
CA ASN A 116 -4.74 -12.08 24.30
C ASN A 116 -5.43 -11.55 23.03
N GLY A 117 -4.92 -10.45 22.46
CA GLY A 117 -5.43 -9.87 21.20
C GLY A 117 -5.67 -8.38 21.31
N ILE A 118 -6.69 -7.88 20.60
CA ILE A 118 -7.04 -6.46 20.57
C ILE A 118 -7.76 -6.08 21.86
N VAL A 119 -7.20 -5.12 22.60
CA VAL A 119 -7.78 -4.54 23.82
C VAL A 119 -8.64 -3.33 23.47
N VAL A 120 -8.15 -2.48 22.55
CA VAL A 120 -8.86 -1.30 22.04
C VAL A 120 -8.53 -1.16 20.56
N GLY A 121 -9.52 -1.27 19.68
CA GLY A 121 -9.38 -0.85 18.29
C GLY A 121 -9.57 0.66 18.19
N ASP A 122 -8.77 1.36 17.39
CA ASP A 122 -9.17 2.72 17.00
C ASP A 122 -10.43 2.66 16.12
N LYS A 123 -11.08 3.81 15.90
CA LYS A 123 -12.24 3.89 14.99
C LYS A 123 -11.84 3.86 13.50
N SER A 124 -10.54 3.94 13.20
CA SER A 124 -10.00 4.02 11.85
C SER A 124 -9.87 2.62 11.25
N SER A 125 -10.76 2.31 10.31
CA SER A 125 -10.79 1.01 9.65
C SER A 125 -10.99 1.15 8.15
N ILE A 126 -10.49 0.15 7.42
CA ILE A 126 -10.88 -0.11 6.04
C ILE A 126 -12.09 -1.02 6.10
N GLU A 127 -13.20 -0.57 5.51
CA GLU A 127 -14.38 -1.39 5.27
C GLU A 127 -14.40 -1.87 3.82
N LEU A 128 -14.43 -3.18 3.61
CA LEU A 128 -14.58 -3.79 2.30
C LEU A 128 -15.96 -4.43 2.19
N ILE A 129 -16.73 -4.00 1.19
CA ILE A 129 -18.12 -4.42 0.98
C ILE A 129 -18.17 -5.43 -0.16
N PHE A 130 -18.76 -6.59 0.11
CA PHE A 130 -18.95 -7.67 -0.85
C PHE A 130 -20.43 -7.88 -1.09
N ASN A 131 -20.78 -8.16 -2.34
CA ASN A 131 -22.15 -8.50 -2.70
C ASN A 131 -22.54 -9.89 -2.15
N PRO A 132 -23.81 -10.31 -2.28
CA PRO A 132 -24.25 -11.63 -1.82
C PRO A 132 -23.51 -12.84 -2.42
N ASP A 133 -22.86 -12.66 -3.58
CA ASP A 133 -22.03 -13.68 -4.22
C ASP A 133 -20.59 -13.71 -3.68
N GLY A 134 -20.26 -12.85 -2.72
CA GLY A 134 -18.94 -12.76 -2.11
C GLY A 134 -17.91 -12.05 -3.00
N ILE A 135 -18.35 -11.16 -3.89
CA ILE A 135 -17.51 -10.39 -4.80
C ILE A 135 -17.35 -8.96 -4.28
N LEU A 136 -16.11 -8.46 -4.21
CA LEU A 136 -15.78 -7.10 -3.77
C LEU A 136 -16.38 -6.08 -4.75
N ILE A 137 -17.24 -5.20 -4.25
CA ILE A 137 -18.09 -4.36 -5.11
C ILE A 137 -17.36 -3.08 -5.54
N GLU A 138 -16.72 -2.40 -4.61
CA GLU A 138 -16.15 -1.07 -4.81
C GLU A 138 -14.94 -0.81 -3.92
N PHE A 139 -14.26 0.31 -4.19
CA PHE A 139 -13.19 0.77 -3.32
C PHE A 139 -13.75 1.06 -1.93
N PRO A 140 -12.99 0.77 -0.87
CA PRO A 140 -13.42 1.05 0.49
C PRO A 140 -13.88 2.49 0.65
N ASP A 141 -15.11 2.67 1.12
CA ASP A 141 -15.56 3.93 1.69
C ASP A 141 -14.93 4.07 3.09
N TRP A 142 -14.28 5.20 3.31
CA TRP A 142 -13.39 5.40 4.44
C TRP A 142 -14.26 5.79 5.65
N ILE A 143 -14.36 4.93 6.67
CA ILE A 143 -15.11 5.30 7.88
C ILE A 143 -14.22 6.14 8.82
N GLN A 144 -14.72 7.34 9.05
CA GLN A 144 -14.35 8.43 9.97
C GLN A 144 -13.21 8.22 10.98
N ILE A 145 -12.21 9.10 10.84
CA ILE A 145 -11.29 9.51 11.89
C ILE A 145 -12.10 10.34 12.91
N GLU A 146 -12.23 9.85 14.14
CA GLU A 146 -12.56 10.70 15.31
C GLU A 146 -11.29 11.14 16.02
#